data_AF-R5AGV4-F1
#
_entry.id   AF-R5AGV4-F1
#
_cell.length_a   1.000
_cell.length_b   1.000
_cell.length_c   1.000
_cell.angle_alpha   90.00
_cell.angle_beta   90.00
_cell.angle_gamma   90.00
#
_symmetry.space_group_name_H-M   'P 1'
#
loop_
_entity.id
_entity.type
_entity.pdbx_description
1 polymer ?
#
loop_
_entity_poly.entity_id
_entity_poly.type
_entity_poly.pdbx_seq_one_letter_code
_entity_poly.pdbx_strand_id
1 'polypeptide(L)'
;MAGAAIAKAEPFKTGVTATRIAIGAFIVPYIFVLNPSMLLIDAAPLDIILNVLTALLGMYALSGGLTGFVQDDCTWYERLLLIAGGLCMIKPGWITDSVGLAITAAIIVWQTVRVKKRGVSPKLSV
;
A
#
# COMPACT_ATOMS: atom_id res chain seq x y z
N MET A 1 5.24 0.61 -19.92
CA MET A 1 4.74 0.05 -21.20
C MET A 1 5.82 -0.73 -21.96
N ALA A 2 7.05 -0.23 -22.07
CA ALA A 2 8.16 -0.99 -22.71
C ALA A 2 8.39 -2.39 -22.10
N GLY A 3 8.37 -2.51 -20.75
CA GLY A 3 8.49 -3.81 -20.09
C GLY A 3 7.31 -4.77 -20.33
N ALA A 4 6.12 -4.27 -20.66
CA ALA A 4 4.96 -5.11 -20.97
C ALA A 4 5.13 -5.86 -22.30
N ALA A 5 5.79 -5.22 -23.28
CA ALA A 5 6.11 -5.84 -24.57
C ALA A 5 7.11 -7.01 -24.42
N ILE A 6 8.03 -6.92 -23.46
CA ILE A 6 8.99 -7.98 -23.14
C ILE A 6 8.30 -9.12 -22.36
N ALA A 7 7.38 -8.78 -21.45
CA ALA A 7 6.67 -9.74 -20.60
C ALA A 7 5.44 -10.41 -21.27
N LYS A 8 5.20 -10.17 -22.58
CA LYS A 8 4.00 -10.63 -23.31
C LYS A 8 2.68 -10.24 -22.62
N ALA A 9 2.67 -9.15 -21.86
CA ALA A 9 1.49 -8.66 -21.16
C ALA A 9 0.79 -7.56 -21.97
N GLU A 10 -0.54 -7.45 -21.86
CA GLU A 10 -1.28 -6.40 -22.57
C GLU A 10 -0.86 -5.00 -22.06
N PRO A 11 -0.29 -4.14 -22.93
CA PRO A 11 0.27 -2.84 -22.51
C PRO A 11 -0.76 -1.91 -21.89
N PHE A 12 -1.99 -1.94 -22.38
CA PHE A 12 -3.07 -1.09 -21.89
C PHE A 12 -3.50 -1.47 -20.47
N LYS A 13 -3.72 -2.77 -20.19
CA LYS A 13 -4.04 -3.27 -18.84
C LYS A 13 -2.91 -3.00 -17.83
N THR A 14 -1.67 -3.19 -18.26
CA THR A 14 -0.49 -2.87 -17.44
C THR A 14 -0.40 -1.38 -17.15
N GLY A 15 -0.68 -0.53 -18.15
CA GLY A 15 -0.74 0.91 -18.00
C GLY A 15 -1.78 1.36 -16.97
N VAL A 16 -3.01 0.86 -17.07
CA VAL A 16 -4.09 1.18 -16.10
C VAL A 16 -3.70 0.78 -14.67
N THR A 17 -3.10 -0.40 -14.50
CA THR A 17 -2.66 -0.86 -13.17
C THR A 17 -1.53 0.02 -12.63
N ALA A 18 -0.56 0.39 -13.46
CA ALA A 18 0.51 1.31 -13.08
C ALA A 18 -0.03 2.69 -12.69
N THR A 19 -1.00 3.24 -13.43
CA THR A 19 -1.65 4.52 -13.09
C THR A 19 -2.36 4.44 -11.74
N ARG A 20 -3.03 3.32 -11.41
CA ARG A 20 -3.65 3.15 -10.08
C ARG A 20 -2.63 3.23 -8.95
N ILE A 21 -1.47 2.61 -9.09
CA ILE A 21 -0.40 2.71 -8.08
C ILE A 21 0.17 4.13 -8.04
N ALA A 22 0.31 4.79 -9.19
CA ALA A 22 0.80 6.16 -9.29
C ALA A 22 -0.08 7.16 -8.52
N ILE A 23 -1.40 6.92 -8.43
CA ILE A 23 -2.32 7.72 -7.59
C ILE A 23 -1.86 7.74 -6.13
N GLY A 24 -1.38 6.61 -5.60
CA GLY A 24 -0.84 6.53 -4.24
C GLY A 24 0.41 7.40 -4.04
N ALA A 25 1.26 7.50 -5.07
CA ALA A 25 2.48 8.32 -5.02
C ALA A 25 2.19 9.83 -4.96
N PHE A 26 1.01 10.29 -5.44
CA PHE A 26 0.60 11.69 -5.29
C PHE A 26 0.37 12.11 -3.83
N ILE A 27 0.35 11.17 -2.89
CA ILE A 27 0.21 11.48 -1.47
C ILE A 27 1.55 11.90 -0.86
N VAL A 28 2.67 11.52 -1.45
CA VAL A 28 4.03 11.79 -0.93
C VAL A 28 4.27 13.28 -0.60
N PRO A 29 3.91 14.26 -1.45
CA PRO A 29 4.05 15.68 -1.12
C PRO A 29 3.29 16.09 0.14
N TYR A 30 2.12 15.50 0.41
CA TYR A 30 1.33 15.77 1.61
C TYR A 30 2.01 15.22 2.87
N ILE A 31 2.71 14.09 2.77
CA ILE A 31 3.48 13.53 3.90
C ILE A 31 4.55 14.54 4.34
N PHE A 32 5.27 15.13 3.40
CA PHE A 32 6.30 16.14 3.68
C PHE A 32 5.74 17.42 4.31
N VAL A 33 4.57 17.87 3.86
CA VAL A 33 3.92 19.08 4.43
C VAL A 33 3.39 18.83 5.84
N LEU A 34 2.88 17.63 6.11
CA LEU A 34 2.31 17.27 7.42
C LEU A 34 3.39 16.88 8.46
N ASN A 35 4.62 16.63 8.02
CA ASN A 35 5.75 16.23 8.87
C ASN A 35 6.88 17.26 8.84
N PRO A 36 6.97 18.18 9.81
CA PRO A 36 8.15 19.06 9.93
C PRO A 36 9.45 18.25 10.09
N SER A 37 9.37 17.06 10.71
CA SER A 37 10.52 16.16 10.86
C SER A 37 11.06 15.62 9.53
N MET A 38 10.20 15.43 8.53
CA MET A 38 10.64 15.03 7.18
C MET A 38 11.29 16.18 6.41
N LEU A 39 11.07 17.42 6.84
CA LEU A 39 11.74 18.61 6.31
C LEU A 39 13.05 18.92 7.02
N LEU A 40 13.53 18.01 7.89
CA LEU A 40 14.74 18.18 8.70
C LEU A 40 14.69 19.40 9.65
N ILE A 41 13.49 19.90 9.95
CA ILE A 41 13.28 20.98 10.91
C ILE A 41 13.11 20.34 12.29
N ASP A 42 14.03 20.63 13.22
CA ASP A 42 14.03 20.14 14.61
C ASP A 42 13.83 18.61 14.75
N ALA A 43 14.41 17.84 13.83
CA ALA A 43 14.17 16.40 13.72
C ALA A 43 15.31 15.57 14.31
N ALA A 44 15.01 14.65 15.23
CA ALA A 44 15.97 13.62 15.61
C ALA A 44 16.15 12.62 14.45
N PRO A 45 17.37 12.13 14.16
CA PRO A 45 17.60 11.17 13.08
C PRO A 45 16.73 9.90 13.19
N LEU A 46 16.43 9.48 14.43
CA LEU A 46 15.53 8.35 14.69
C LEU A 46 14.09 8.62 14.26
N ASP A 47 13.57 9.83 14.49
CA ASP A 47 12.19 10.19 14.10
C ASP A 47 12.05 10.22 12.58
N ILE A 48 13.08 10.67 11.87
CA ILE A 48 13.10 10.65 10.40
C ILE A 48 13.01 9.21 9.89
N ILE A 49 13.84 8.31 10.43
CA ILE A 49 13.85 6.90 10.01
C ILE A 49 12.48 6.25 10.28
N LEU A 50 11.91 6.47 11.47
CA LEU A 50 10.60 5.93 11.83
C LEU A 50 9.51 6.47 10.90
N ASN A 51 9.46 7.78 10.64
CA ASN A 51 8.46 8.39 9.76
C ASN A 51 8.59 7.90 8.31
N VAL A 52 9.81 7.66 7.82
CA VAL A 52 10.03 7.08 6.50
C VAL A 52 9.52 5.65 6.46
N LEU A 53 9.80 4.84 7.49
CA LEU A 53 9.32 3.46 7.56
C LEU A 53 7.79 3.37 7.62
N THR A 54 7.14 4.21 8.43
CA THR A 54 5.67 4.23 8.50
C THR A 54 5.05 4.71 7.20
N ALA A 55 5.62 5.74 6.55
CA ALA A 55 5.18 6.21 5.24
C ALA A 55 5.31 5.14 4.15
N LEU A 56 6.40 4.35 4.17
CA LEU A 56 6.60 3.24 3.24
C LEU A 56 5.56 2.13 3.45
N LEU A 57 5.29 1.76 4.70
CA LEU A 57 4.24 0.79 5.05
C LEU A 57 2.85 1.29 4.67
N GLY A 58 2.56 2.58 4.91
CA GLY A 58 1.32 3.23 4.51
C GLY A 58 1.12 3.20 3.00
N MET A 59 2.16 3.57 2.23
CA MET A 59 2.14 3.48 0.76
C MET A 59 1.97 2.05 0.26
N TYR A 60 2.59 1.07 0.91
CA TYR A 60 2.40 -0.34 0.57
C TYR A 60 0.93 -0.76 0.74
N ALA A 61 0.31 -0.42 1.87
CA ALA A 61 -1.11 -0.69 2.11
C ALA A 61 -2.03 0.00 1.08
N LEU A 62 -1.76 1.27 0.79
CA LEU A 62 -2.54 2.08 -0.14
C LEU A 62 -2.44 1.56 -1.57
N SER A 63 -1.23 1.22 -2.02
CA SER A 63 -0.97 0.58 -3.31
C SER A 63 -1.75 -0.73 -3.43
N GLY A 64 -1.69 -1.57 -2.39
CA GLY A 64 -2.44 -2.83 -2.30
C GLY A 64 -3.95 -2.68 -2.38
N GLY A 65 -4.51 -1.66 -1.72
CA GLY A 65 -5.93 -1.34 -1.79
C GLY A 65 -6.37 -0.87 -3.19
N LEU A 66 -5.54 -0.04 -3.84
CA LEU A 66 -5.79 0.50 -5.18
C LEU A 66 -5.70 -0.58 -6.26
N THR A 67 -4.66 -1.42 -6.23
CA THR A 67 -4.54 -2.58 -7.13
C THR A 67 -5.63 -3.60 -6.86
N GLY A 68 -6.06 -3.73 -5.60
CA GLY A 68 -7.02 -4.75 -5.16
C GLY A 68 -6.41 -6.12 -4.97
N PHE A 69 -5.09 -6.18 -4.85
CA PHE A 69 -4.36 -7.41 -4.68
C PHE A 69 -3.12 -7.13 -3.82
N VAL A 70 -3.00 -7.84 -2.71
CA VAL A 70 -1.80 -7.84 -1.86
C VAL A 70 -1.23 -9.25 -1.80
N GLN A 71 -2.01 -10.19 -1.25
CA GLN A 71 -1.69 -11.62 -1.25
C GLN A 71 -2.80 -12.48 -1.87
N ASP A 72 -4.05 -12.04 -1.78
CA ASP A 72 -5.22 -12.58 -2.50
C ASP A 72 -6.00 -11.42 -3.13
N ASP A 73 -7.00 -11.75 -3.94
CA ASP A 73 -7.99 -10.79 -4.42
C ASP A 73 -8.69 -10.11 -3.23
N CYS A 74 -8.44 -8.80 -3.07
CA CYS A 74 -9.07 -8.00 -2.03
C CYS A 74 -10.56 -7.81 -2.36
N THR A 75 -11.42 -8.17 -1.41
CA THR A 75 -12.83 -7.77 -1.42
C THR A 75 -12.95 -6.25 -1.30
N TRP A 76 -14.10 -5.71 -1.71
CA TRP A 76 -14.31 -4.26 -1.72
C TRP A 76 -14.11 -3.62 -0.32
N TYR A 77 -14.50 -4.33 0.75
CA TYR A 77 -14.29 -3.88 2.14
C TYR A 77 -12.80 -3.89 2.53
N GLU A 78 -12.04 -4.93 2.16
CA GLU A 78 -10.59 -5.00 2.42
C GLU A 78 -9.84 -3.87 1.69
N ARG A 79 -10.26 -3.52 0.47
CA ARG A 79 -9.67 -2.39 -0.28
C ARG A 79 -9.89 -1.07 0.45
N LEU A 80 -11.12 -0.81 0.92
CA LEU A 80 -11.41 0.40 1.69
C LEU A 80 -10.62 0.47 2.98
N LEU A 81 -10.52 -0.64 3.71
CA LEU A 81 -9.78 -0.70 4.96
C LEU A 81 -8.26 -0.53 4.74
N LEU A 82 -7.69 -1.09 3.67
CA LEU A 82 -6.28 -0.88 3.30
C LEU A 82 -6.01 0.58 2.91
N ILE A 83 -6.90 1.20 2.15
CA ILE A 83 -6.77 2.63 1.78
C ILE A 83 -6.89 3.50 3.03
N ALA A 84 -7.88 3.25 3.89
CA ALA A 84 -8.06 3.99 5.14
C ALA A 84 -6.87 3.80 6.10
N GLY A 85 -6.39 2.56 6.26
CA GLY A 85 -5.21 2.24 7.07
C GLY A 85 -3.95 2.90 6.56
N GLY A 86 -3.71 2.86 5.23
CA GLY A 86 -2.58 3.52 4.59
C GLY A 86 -2.63 5.05 4.76
N LEU A 87 -3.80 5.67 4.59
CA LEU A 87 -4.01 7.10 4.83
C LEU A 87 -3.82 7.50 6.30
N CYS A 88 -4.18 6.63 7.25
CA CYS A 88 -3.91 6.88 8.66
C CYS A 88 -2.40 6.90 8.97
N MET A 89 -1.59 6.03 8.37
CA MET A 89 -0.13 6.00 8.56
C MET A 89 0.62 7.15 7.87
N ILE A 90 -0.05 7.90 7.01
CA ILE A 90 0.53 9.09 6.35
C ILE A 90 0.60 10.29 7.30
N LYS A 91 -0.35 10.37 8.25
CA LYS A 91 -0.32 11.40 9.28
C LYS A 91 0.56 10.92 10.44
N PRO A 92 1.63 11.66 10.78
CA PRO A 92 2.52 11.27 11.86
C PRO A 92 1.78 11.30 13.19
N GLY A 93 1.84 10.19 13.92
CA GLY A 93 1.23 10.08 15.23
C GLY A 93 1.30 8.65 15.74
N TRP A 94 1.78 8.48 16.97
CA TRP A 94 1.89 7.18 17.62
C TRP A 94 0.58 6.38 17.59
N ILE A 95 -0.55 7.06 17.74
CA ILE A 95 -1.89 6.45 17.70
C ILE A 95 -2.32 6.12 16.26
N THR A 96 -2.07 7.02 15.30
CA THR A 96 -2.48 6.81 13.90
C THR A 96 -1.64 5.74 13.21
N ASP A 97 -0.35 5.70 13.50
CA ASP A 97 0.58 4.68 12.98
C ASP A 97 0.26 3.30 13.54
N SER A 98 0.02 3.18 14.85
CA SER A 98 -0.34 1.90 15.47
C SER A 98 -1.68 1.38 14.98
N VAL A 99 -2.69 2.24 14.83
CA VAL A 99 -4.00 1.86 14.27
C VAL A 99 -3.88 1.44 12.80
N GLY A 100 -3.18 2.23 11.98
CA GLY A 100 -3.01 1.92 10.56
C GLY A 100 -2.21 0.64 10.32
N LEU A 101 -1.17 0.41 11.14
CA LEU A 101 -0.38 -0.82 11.11
C LEU A 101 -1.20 -2.03 11.56
N ALA A 102 -2.01 -1.90 12.62
CA ALA A 102 -2.90 -2.95 13.08
C ALA A 102 -3.93 -3.35 12.02
N ILE A 103 -4.56 -2.38 11.34
CA ILE A 103 -5.52 -2.63 10.25
C ILE A 103 -4.82 -3.34 9.09
N THR A 104 -3.67 -2.83 8.66
CA THR A 104 -2.91 -3.39 7.54
C THR A 104 -2.45 -4.82 7.85
N ALA A 105 -1.90 -5.05 9.04
CA ALA A 105 -1.46 -6.36 9.49
C ALA A 105 -2.63 -7.36 9.59
N ALA A 106 -3.77 -6.94 10.14
CA ALA A 106 -4.96 -7.78 10.25
C ALA A 106 -5.45 -8.24 8.87
N ILE A 107 -5.47 -7.34 7.88
CA ILE A 107 -5.90 -7.67 6.50
C ILE A 107 -4.89 -8.59 5.83
N ILE A 108 -3.59 -8.33 5.98
CA ILE A 108 -2.55 -9.19 5.42
C ILE A 108 -2.66 -10.61 6.01
N VAL A 109 -2.74 -10.74 7.33
CA VAL A 109 -2.89 -12.05 7.99
C VAL A 109 -4.16 -12.75 7.54
N TRP A 110 -5.28 -12.02 7.45
CA TRP A 110 -6.54 -12.57 6.96
C TRP A 110 -6.42 -13.08 5.52
N GLN A 111 -5.75 -12.31 4.64
CA GLN A 111 -5.47 -12.73 3.28
C GLN A 111 -4.54 -13.95 3.23
N THR A 112 -3.46 -13.99 3.99
CA THR A 112 -2.56 -15.16 4.01
C THR A 112 -3.30 -16.42 4.44
N VAL A 113 -4.17 -16.33 5.45
CA VAL A 113 -4.99 -17.45 5.91
C VAL A 113 -6.00 -17.86 4.84
N ARG A 114 -6.61 -16.90 4.14
CA ARG A 114 -7.54 -17.16 3.03
C ARG A 114 -6.86 -17.83 1.85
N VAL A 115 -5.67 -17.39 1.45
CA VAL A 115 -4.83 -18.02 0.41
C VAL A 115 -4.50 -19.45 0.81
N LYS A 116 -4.09 -19.68 2.05
CA LYS A 116 -3.74 -21.02 2.56
C LYS A 116 -4.96 -21.96 2.57
N LYS A 117 -6.15 -21.45 2.88
CA LYS A 117 -7.42 -22.20 2.80
C LYS A 117 -7.90 -22.42 1.36
N ARG A 118 -7.58 -21.51 0.45
CA ARG A 118 -7.90 -21.62 -0.99
C ARG A 118 -6.97 -22.55 -1.76
N GLY A 119 -5.92 -23.08 -1.13
CA GLY A 119 -5.08 -24.18 -1.59
C GLY A 119 -5.01 -24.32 -3.11
N VAL A 120 -4.10 -23.58 -3.76
CA VAL A 120 -3.65 -23.79 -5.15
C VAL A 120 -4.77 -24.27 -6.09
N SER A 121 -5.67 -23.37 -6.47
CA SER A 121 -6.45 -23.57 -7.70
C SER A 121 -5.92 -22.57 -8.73
N PRO A 122 -5.00 -22.97 -9.61
CA PRO A 122 -4.59 -22.14 -10.72
C PRO A 122 -5.79 -22.03 -11.65
N LYS A 123 -6.56 -20.95 -11.52
CA LYS A 123 -7.49 -20.55 -12.58
C LYS A 123 -6.66 -19.95 -13.73
N LEU A 124 -6.00 -20.83 -14.49
CA LEU A 124 -5.80 -20.58 -15.91
C LEU A 124 -7.11 -20.98 -16.60
N SER A 125 -8.04 -20.04 -16.74
CA SER A 125 -9.00 -20.08 -17.83
C SER A 125 -8.38 -19.34 -19.01
N VAL A 126 -8.09 -20.13 -20.03
CA VAL A 126 -7.74 -19.85 -21.44
C VAL A 126 -8.06 -18.44 -21.93
#